data_AF-A0A7C5PAN2-F1
#
_entry.id   AF-A0A7C5PAN2-F1
#
_cell.length_a   1.000
_cell.length_b   1.000
_cell.length_c   1.000
_cell.angle_alpha   90.00
_cell.angle_beta   90.00
_cell.angle_gamma   90.00
#
_symmetry.space_group_name_H-M   'P 1'
#
loop_
_entity.id
_entity.type
_entity.pdbx_description
1 polymer ?
#
loop_
_entity_poly.entity_id
_entity_poly.type
_entity_poly.pdbx_seq_one_letter_code
_entity_poly.pdbx_strand_id
1 'polypeptide(L)'
;MTPKEGEELLLRKGSMEETWVRHSFKVRDVAVLLGRCLKEVADPELLEVSALLHDIGRSVDQGVRHPWEGWLILQEMGEPQVARAALSHWLKGRSLKRVLRTSPGIDRPWVEEIFRVFPSRPLTWVDHAVSVADAMVAHDRVVSIEERFRDLAERYGWSPWLEDSKKITRAQVSRLSRVCGERVDEMVLRELGS
;
A
#
# COMPACT_ATOMS: atom_id res chain seq x y z
N MET A 1 4.43 -9.54 -14.61
CA MET A 1 5.69 -9.32 -13.88
C MET A 1 5.77 -10.27 -12.69
N THR A 2 6.88 -11.00 -12.59
CA THR A 2 7.23 -11.86 -11.46
C THR A 2 7.85 -11.04 -10.31
N PRO A 3 7.91 -11.57 -9.07
CA PRO A 3 8.58 -10.89 -7.96
C PRO A 3 10.04 -10.52 -8.23
N LYS A 4 10.78 -11.40 -8.91
CA LYS A 4 12.19 -11.15 -9.28
C LYS A 4 12.32 -9.96 -10.24
N GLU A 5 11.49 -9.91 -11.28
CA GLU A 5 11.48 -8.79 -12.23
C GLU A 5 11.09 -7.47 -11.53
N GLY A 6 10.19 -7.55 -10.54
CA GLY A 6 9.81 -6.40 -9.73
C GLY A 6 10.95 -5.90 -8.84
N GLU A 7 11.72 -6.79 -8.22
CA GLU A 7 12.91 -6.43 -7.44
C GLU A 7 13.96 -5.75 -8.30
N GLU A 8 14.26 -6.31 -9.48
CA GLU A 8 15.16 -5.72 -10.46
C GLU A 8 14.67 -4.35 -10.93
N LEU A 9 13.36 -4.17 -11.12
CA LEU A 9 12.78 -2.88 -11.46
C LEU A 9 12.92 -1.86 -10.32
N LEU A 10 12.61 -2.25 -9.09
CA LEU A 10 12.72 -1.37 -7.92
C LEU A 10 14.16 -0.85 -7.75
N LEU A 11 15.14 -1.75 -7.85
CA LEU A 11 16.57 -1.43 -7.74
C LEU A 11 17.14 -0.69 -8.96
N ARG A 12 16.46 -0.71 -10.11
CA ARG A 12 16.78 0.19 -11.24
C ARG A 12 16.23 1.60 -11.04
N LYS A 13 15.14 1.74 -10.29
CA LYS A 13 14.44 3.02 -10.06
C LYS A 13 14.88 3.74 -8.79
N GLY A 14 15.53 3.05 -7.86
CA GLY A 14 16.10 3.61 -6.64
C GLY A 14 17.21 2.73 -6.09
N SER A 15 17.73 3.09 -4.92
CA SER A 15 18.84 2.40 -4.25
C SER A 15 18.50 2.02 -2.81
N MET A 16 19.21 1.04 -2.25
CA MET A 16 19.06 0.62 -0.85
C MET A 16 19.43 1.70 0.18
N GLU A 17 20.09 2.79 -0.24
CA GLU A 17 20.36 3.97 0.58
C GLU A 17 19.08 4.80 0.81
N GLU A 18 18.09 4.68 -0.06
CA GLU A 18 16.84 5.43 0.05
C GLU A 18 15.82 4.72 0.94
N THR A 19 15.24 5.46 1.89
CA THR A 19 14.27 4.91 2.86
C THR A 19 13.06 4.28 2.19
N TRP A 20 12.58 4.80 1.06
CA TRP A 20 11.40 4.27 0.38
C TRP A 20 11.64 2.92 -0.30
N VAL A 21 12.87 2.65 -0.74
CA VAL A 21 13.27 1.35 -1.29
C VAL A 21 13.30 0.32 -0.18
N ARG A 22 13.97 0.62 0.94
CA ARG A 22 13.99 -0.26 2.13
C ARG A 22 12.59 -0.49 2.70
N HIS A 23 11.75 0.55 2.71
CA HIS A 23 10.33 0.45 3.06
C HIS A 23 9.62 -0.58 2.18
N SER A 24 9.76 -0.48 0.87
CA SER A 24 9.11 -1.39 -0.08
C SER A 24 9.54 -2.84 0.11
N PHE A 25 10.82 -3.10 0.37
CA PHE A 25 11.31 -4.44 0.73
C PHE A 25 10.68 -4.95 2.04
N LYS A 26 10.58 -4.10 3.07
CA LYS A 26 9.98 -4.51 4.34
C LYS A 26 8.48 -4.76 4.20
N VAL A 27 7.77 -3.96 3.40
CA VAL A 27 6.35 -4.16 3.07
C VAL A 27 6.16 -5.47 2.30
N ARG A 28 7.06 -5.80 1.37
CA ARG A 28 7.07 -7.11 0.69
C ARG A 28 7.20 -8.26 1.69
N ASP A 29 8.13 -8.19 2.64
CA ASP A 29 8.30 -9.25 3.65
C ASP A 29 7.00 -9.51 4.44
N VAL A 30 6.31 -8.44 4.84
CA VAL A 30 5.00 -8.54 5.51
C VAL A 30 3.94 -9.13 4.55
N ALA A 31 3.90 -8.68 3.30
CA ALA A 31 2.94 -9.17 2.32
C ALA A 31 3.14 -10.67 1.99
N VAL A 32 4.38 -11.15 1.92
CA VAL A 32 4.71 -12.57 1.73
C VAL A 32 4.24 -13.40 2.92
N LEU A 33 4.42 -12.90 4.15
CA LEU A 33 3.89 -13.56 5.35
C LEU A 33 2.35 -13.66 5.30
N LEU A 34 1.67 -12.57 4.99
CA LEU A 34 0.21 -12.56 4.80
C LEU A 34 -0.23 -13.50 3.66
N GLY A 35 0.55 -13.58 2.58
CA GLY A 35 0.29 -14.43 1.42
C GLY A 35 0.16 -15.91 1.78
N ARG A 36 0.86 -16.38 2.82
CA ARG A 36 0.78 -17.78 3.27
C ARG A 36 -0.64 -18.21 3.64
N CYS A 37 -1.39 -17.33 4.32
CA CYS A 37 -2.77 -17.59 4.74
C CYS A 37 -3.81 -17.07 3.73
N LEU A 38 -3.41 -16.27 2.74
CA LEU A 38 -4.28 -15.73 1.71
C LEU A 38 -4.22 -16.47 0.37
N LYS A 39 -3.36 -17.49 0.22
CA LYS A 39 -3.12 -18.20 -1.06
C LYS A 39 -4.35 -18.75 -1.77
N GLU A 40 -5.43 -19.04 -1.03
CA GLU A 40 -6.69 -19.55 -1.60
C GLU A 40 -7.57 -18.42 -2.20
N VAL A 41 -7.27 -17.16 -1.88
CA VAL A 41 -8.06 -15.98 -2.27
C VAL A 41 -7.24 -14.90 -2.97
N ALA A 42 -5.91 -15.02 -2.98
CA ALA A 42 -4.97 -14.11 -3.62
C ALA A 42 -3.79 -14.88 -4.20
N ASP A 43 -3.37 -14.51 -5.41
CA ASP A 43 -2.13 -14.99 -6.02
C ASP A 43 -0.93 -14.48 -5.20
N PRO A 44 -0.09 -15.37 -4.62
CA PRO A 44 1.06 -14.98 -3.83
C PRO A 44 2.10 -14.17 -4.61
N GLU A 45 2.34 -14.50 -5.89
CA GLU A 45 3.34 -13.79 -6.70
C GLU A 45 2.87 -12.37 -7.01
N LEU A 46 1.58 -12.23 -7.39
CA LEU A 46 0.97 -10.92 -7.60
C LEU A 46 1.00 -10.07 -6.32
N LEU A 47 0.72 -10.67 -5.15
CA LEU A 47 0.78 -9.97 -3.88
C LEU A 47 2.20 -9.47 -3.57
N GLU A 48 3.20 -10.33 -3.72
CA GLU A 48 4.60 -10.00 -3.46
C GLU A 48 5.08 -8.85 -4.35
N VAL A 49 4.88 -8.95 -5.67
CA VAL A 49 5.31 -7.90 -6.61
C VAL A 49 4.52 -6.60 -6.42
N SER A 50 3.23 -6.69 -6.11
CA SER A 50 2.39 -5.52 -5.81
C SER A 50 2.84 -4.78 -4.55
N ALA A 51 3.22 -5.52 -3.51
CA ALA A 51 3.76 -4.95 -2.29
C ALA A 51 5.13 -4.29 -2.52
N LEU A 52 6.00 -4.94 -3.30
CA LEU A 52 7.33 -4.44 -3.61
C LEU A 52 7.31 -3.15 -4.46
N LEU A 53 6.30 -2.97 -5.32
CA LEU A 53 6.23 -1.84 -6.25
C LEU A 53 5.14 -0.83 -5.93
N HIS A 54 4.42 -0.96 -4.80
CA HIS A 54 3.32 -0.05 -4.45
C HIS A 54 3.76 1.43 -4.41
N ASP A 55 5.02 1.67 -4.03
CA ASP A 55 5.61 2.99 -3.83
C ASP A 55 6.60 3.38 -4.96
N ILE A 56 6.67 2.64 -6.08
CA ILE A 56 7.66 2.87 -7.15
C ILE A 56 7.63 4.29 -7.73
N GLY A 57 6.48 4.97 -7.67
CA GLY A 57 6.34 6.37 -8.10
C GLY A 57 7.19 7.35 -7.29
N ARG A 58 7.71 6.95 -6.13
CA ARG A 58 8.68 7.73 -5.35
C ARG A 58 10.00 7.97 -6.06
N SER A 59 10.32 7.17 -7.08
CA SER A 59 11.42 7.45 -8.01
C SER A 59 11.22 8.71 -8.86
N VAL A 60 10.00 9.27 -8.91
CA VAL A 60 9.65 10.47 -9.67
C VAL A 60 9.15 11.59 -8.73
N ASP A 61 8.23 11.27 -7.82
CA ASP A 61 7.63 12.23 -6.89
C ASP A 61 7.63 11.63 -5.48
N GLN A 62 8.30 12.27 -4.52
CA GLN A 62 8.29 11.81 -3.11
C GLN A 62 7.05 12.30 -2.34
N GLY A 63 6.20 13.12 -2.97
CA GLY A 63 5.05 13.80 -2.40
C GLY A 63 3.73 13.06 -2.67
N VAL A 64 2.67 13.84 -2.87
CA VAL A 64 1.30 13.30 -2.99
C VAL A 64 1.04 12.61 -4.33
N ARG A 65 1.88 12.84 -5.35
CA ARG A 65 1.65 12.33 -6.71
C ARG A 65 2.29 10.96 -6.96
N HIS A 66 3.12 10.45 -6.05
CA HIS A 66 3.72 9.11 -6.17
C HIS A 66 2.73 7.96 -6.53
N PRO A 67 1.47 7.93 -6.05
CA PRO A 67 0.53 6.88 -6.45
C PRO A 67 0.24 6.91 -7.96
N TRP A 68 0.14 8.12 -8.52
CA TRP A 68 -0.13 8.36 -9.94
C TRP A 68 1.10 8.05 -10.79
N GLU A 69 2.27 8.54 -10.39
CA GLU A 69 3.53 8.26 -11.09
C GLU A 69 3.85 6.76 -11.12
N GLY A 70 3.63 6.07 -9.99
CA GLY A 70 3.83 4.62 -9.91
C GLY A 70 2.86 3.85 -10.80
N TRP A 71 1.61 4.31 -10.89
CA TRP A 71 0.63 3.75 -11.81
C TRP A 71 1.06 3.94 -13.27
N LEU A 72 1.49 5.14 -13.68
CA LEU A 72 1.96 5.42 -15.05
C LEU A 72 3.12 4.51 -15.44
N ILE A 73 4.16 4.44 -14.60
CA ILE A 73 5.34 3.59 -14.85
C ILE A 73 4.92 2.14 -15.13
N LEU A 74 4.05 1.57 -14.30
CA LEU A 74 3.64 0.18 -14.41
C LEU A 74 2.63 -0.06 -15.55
N GLN A 75 1.79 0.93 -15.89
CA GLN A 75 0.92 0.85 -17.07
C GLN A 75 1.71 0.86 -18.37
N GLU A 76 2.71 1.75 -18.50
CA GLU A 76 3.58 1.82 -19.68
C GLU A 76 4.36 0.52 -19.91
N MET A 77 4.68 -0.19 -18.83
CA MET A 77 5.32 -1.51 -18.88
C MET A 77 4.34 -2.66 -19.20
N GLY A 78 3.05 -2.39 -19.36
CA GLY A 78 2.05 -3.43 -19.64
C GLY A 78 1.66 -4.26 -18.42
N GLU A 79 1.81 -3.73 -17.20
CA GLU A 79 1.56 -4.43 -15.93
C GLU A 79 0.36 -3.86 -15.15
N PRO A 80 -0.86 -3.87 -15.71
CA PRO A 80 -2.02 -3.18 -15.12
C PRO A 80 -2.47 -3.77 -13.78
N GLN A 81 -2.20 -5.06 -13.53
CA GLN A 81 -2.54 -5.71 -12.26
C GLN A 81 -1.62 -5.24 -11.14
N VAL A 82 -0.33 -5.05 -11.41
CA VAL A 82 0.64 -4.51 -10.45
C VAL A 82 0.43 -3.01 -10.27
N ALA A 83 0.21 -2.27 -11.36
CA ALA A 83 -0.06 -0.83 -11.36
C ALA A 83 -1.24 -0.44 -10.44
N ARG A 84 -2.22 -1.34 -10.28
CA ARG A 84 -3.35 -1.13 -9.39
C ARG A 84 -2.91 -0.89 -7.94
N ALA A 85 -1.86 -1.54 -7.46
CA ALA A 85 -1.38 -1.39 -6.08
C ALA A 85 -0.87 0.03 -5.79
N ALA A 86 -0.29 0.70 -6.80
CA ALA A 86 0.14 2.09 -6.68
C ALA A 86 -1.03 3.04 -6.36
N LEU A 87 -2.21 2.86 -6.98
CA LEU A 87 -3.39 3.68 -6.66
C LEU A 87 -4.15 3.18 -5.43
N SER A 88 -4.27 1.86 -5.27
CA SER A 88 -5.13 1.28 -4.24
C SER A 88 -4.56 1.43 -2.83
N HIS A 89 -3.24 1.44 -2.65
CA HIS A 89 -2.63 1.65 -1.34
C HIS A 89 -2.90 3.07 -0.80
N TRP A 90 -2.99 4.07 -1.70
CA TRP A 90 -3.32 5.45 -1.34
C TRP A 90 -4.84 5.63 -1.16
N LEU A 91 -5.64 5.22 -2.15
CA LEU A 91 -7.09 5.38 -2.11
C LEU A 91 -7.75 4.54 -1.00
N LYS A 92 -7.19 3.37 -0.69
CA LYS A 92 -7.70 2.39 0.29
C LYS A 92 -9.20 2.10 0.13
N GLY A 93 -9.70 2.11 -1.11
CA GLY A 93 -11.11 1.84 -1.45
C GLY A 93 -12.08 3.00 -1.22
N ARG A 94 -11.58 4.22 -1.01
CA ARG A 94 -12.43 5.42 -0.92
C ARG A 94 -13.06 5.74 -2.28
N SER A 95 -14.26 6.34 -2.22
CA SER A 95 -14.88 6.99 -3.38
C SER A 95 -14.35 8.41 -3.55
N LEU A 96 -14.50 8.98 -4.75
CA LEU A 96 -14.17 10.37 -5.05
C LEU A 96 -14.74 11.34 -4.01
N LYS A 97 -16.04 11.19 -3.69
CA LYS A 97 -16.72 11.99 -2.66
C LYS A 97 -16.04 11.88 -1.29
N ARG A 98 -15.61 10.67 -0.91
CA ARG A 98 -14.93 10.45 0.39
C ARG A 98 -13.55 11.09 0.40
N VAL A 99 -12.77 10.96 -0.69
CA VAL A 99 -11.44 11.60 -0.84
C VAL A 99 -11.56 13.11 -0.71
N LEU A 100 -12.41 13.75 -1.52
CA LEU A 100 -12.58 15.21 -1.52
C LEU A 100 -13.04 15.74 -0.15
N ARG A 101 -13.85 14.96 0.58
CA ARG A 101 -14.31 15.32 1.92
C ARG A 101 -13.19 15.24 2.97
N THR A 102 -12.31 14.25 2.89
CA THR A 102 -11.28 14.01 3.91
C THR A 102 -9.97 14.75 3.65
N SER A 103 -9.79 15.29 2.44
CA SER A 103 -8.57 16.02 2.03
C SER A 103 -8.93 17.40 1.48
N PRO A 104 -9.36 18.35 2.34
CA PRO A 104 -9.65 19.70 1.89
C PRO A 104 -8.37 20.35 1.32
N GLY A 105 -8.44 20.86 0.09
CA GLY A 105 -7.30 21.45 -0.61
C GLY A 105 -6.56 20.52 -1.57
N ILE A 106 -6.97 19.24 -1.69
CA ILE A 106 -6.43 18.37 -2.73
C ILE A 106 -6.84 18.88 -4.13
N ASP A 107 -5.93 18.77 -5.10
CA ASP A 107 -6.19 19.13 -6.50
C ASP A 107 -7.32 18.26 -7.06
N ARG A 108 -8.51 18.87 -7.18
CA ARG A 108 -9.72 18.16 -7.57
C ARG A 108 -9.66 17.61 -9.01
N PRO A 109 -9.31 18.40 -10.05
CA PRO A 109 -9.11 17.87 -11.39
C PRO A 109 -8.19 16.64 -11.45
N TRP A 110 -7.08 16.68 -10.71
CA TRP A 110 -6.15 15.55 -10.63
C TRP A 110 -6.78 14.31 -9.97
N VAL A 111 -7.51 14.46 -8.87
CA VAL A 111 -8.21 13.32 -8.25
C VAL A 111 -9.32 12.78 -9.15
N GLU A 112 -10.06 13.65 -9.84
CA GLU A 112 -11.09 13.23 -10.80
C GLU A 112 -10.49 12.44 -11.97
N GLU A 113 -9.27 12.76 -12.40
CA GLU A 113 -8.52 11.96 -13.38
C GLU A 113 -8.16 10.56 -12.88
N ILE A 114 -7.68 10.45 -11.64
CA ILE A 114 -7.44 9.15 -11.00
C ILE A 114 -8.72 8.30 -11.03
N PHE A 115 -9.87 8.88 -10.70
CA PHE A 115 -11.14 8.14 -10.72
C PHE A 115 -11.69 7.83 -12.12
N ARG A 116 -11.21 8.50 -13.19
CA ARG A 116 -11.54 8.13 -14.58
C ARG A 116 -10.88 6.80 -14.97
N VAL A 117 -9.62 6.60 -14.60
CA VAL A 117 -8.87 5.36 -14.93
C VAL A 117 -8.98 4.29 -13.84
N PHE A 118 -9.29 4.70 -12.62
CA PHE A 118 -9.46 3.83 -11.45
C PHE A 118 -10.78 4.16 -10.75
N PRO A 119 -11.93 3.82 -11.37
CA PRO A 119 -13.23 4.08 -10.78
C PRO A 119 -13.40 3.35 -9.45
N SER A 120 -14.32 3.83 -8.62
CA SER A 120 -14.63 3.21 -7.34
C SER A 120 -15.08 1.76 -7.55
N ARG A 121 -14.23 0.81 -7.19
CA ARG A 121 -14.48 -0.63 -7.28
C ARG A 121 -14.13 -1.32 -5.97
N PRO A 122 -14.74 -2.48 -5.68
CA PRO A 122 -14.31 -3.31 -4.55
C PRO A 122 -12.80 -3.54 -4.58
N LEU A 123 -12.19 -3.54 -3.39
CA LEU A 123 -10.80 -3.94 -3.25
C LEU A 123 -10.69 -5.46 -3.38
N THR A 124 -9.60 -5.90 -3.99
CA THR A 124 -9.19 -7.31 -4.03
C THR A 124 -8.50 -7.69 -2.72
N TRP A 125 -8.24 -8.97 -2.52
CA TRP A 125 -7.43 -9.44 -1.40
C TRP A 125 -5.99 -8.92 -1.44
N VAL A 126 -5.42 -8.77 -2.64
CA VAL A 126 -4.09 -8.15 -2.83
C VAL A 126 -4.11 -6.69 -2.35
N ASP A 127 -5.10 -5.89 -2.73
CA ASP A 127 -5.19 -4.49 -2.28
C ASP A 127 -5.33 -4.38 -0.75
N HIS A 128 -6.12 -5.27 -0.15
CA HIS A 128 -6.28 -5.33 1.29
C HIS A 128 -4.97 -5.69 2.00
N ALA A 129 -4.27 -6.72 1.51
CA ALA A 129 -3.01 -7.17 2.07
C ALA A 129 -1.89 -6.13 1.93
N VAL A 130 -1.71 -5.52 0.75
CA VAL A 130 -0.73 -4.45 0.52
C VAL A 130 -1.02 -3.25 1.43
N SER A 131 -2.28 -2.82 1.54
CA SER A 131 -2.66 -1.68 2.38
C SER A 131 -2.42 -1.93 3.88
N VAL A 132 -2.57 -3.17 4.34
CA VAL A 132 -2.24 -3.56 5.72
C VAL A 132 -0.72 -3.68 5.90
N ALA A 133 -0.02 -4.31 4.97
CA ALA A 133 1.43 -4.45 5.00
C ALA A 133 2.14 -3.09 5.06
N ASP A 134 1.79 -2.13 4.20
CA ASP A 134 2.28 -0.73 4.25
C ASP A 134 2.02 -0.09 5.63
N ALA A 135 0.80 -0.25 6.15
CA ALA A 135 0.44 0.34 7.44
C ALA A 135 1.11 -0.34 8.65
N MET A 136 1.76 -1.48 8.46
CA MET A 136 2.52 -2.19 9.49
C MET A 136 4.02 -1.95 9.38
N VAL A 137 4.49 -1.06 8.51
CA VAL A 137 5.91 -0.76 8.35
C VAL A 137 6.15 0.74 8.51
N ALA A 138 6.96 1.13 9.50
CA ALA A 138 7.46 2.50 9.66
C ALA A 138 8.93 2.57 9.25
N HIS A 139 9.22 3.37 8.22
CA HIS A 139 10.50 3.33 7.52
C HIS A 139 10.79 1.91 7.02
N ASP A 140 11.71 1.19 7.66
CA ASP A 140 12.09 -0.19 7.36
C ASP A 140 11.88 -1.16 8.55
N ARG A 141 11.08 -0.75 9.55
CA ARG A 141 10.74 -1.56 10.73
C ARG A 141 9.27 -1.94 10.76
N VAL A 142 8.97 -3.17 11.17
CA VAL A 142 7.60 -3.61 11.42
C VAL A 142 7.10 -3.00 12.73
N VAL A 143 5.93 -2.38 12.68
CA VAL A 143 5.30 -1.69 13.81
C VAL A 143 3.83 -2.02 13.89
N SER A 144 3.23 -1.76 15.05
CA SER A 144 1.77 -1.89 15.18
C SER A 144 1.06 -0.81 14.36
N ILE A 145 -0.20 -1.07 13.95
CA ILE A 145 -1.05 -0.05 13.31
C ILE A 145 -1.17 1.20 14.19
N GLU A 146 -1.25 1.03 15.50
CA GLU A 146 -1.36 2.16 16.43
C GLU A 146 -0.10 3.03 16.42
N GLU A 147 1.08 2.41 16.41
CA GLU A 147 2.36 3.08 16.34
C GLU A 147 2.56 3.78 14.99
N ARG A 148 2.29 3.11 13.86
CA ARG A 148 2.38 3.71 12.52
C ARG A 148 1.56 4.99 12.43
N PHE A 149 0.31 4.95 12.87
CA PHE A 149 -0.57 6.12 12.79
C PHE A 149 -0.22 7.20 13.82
N ARG A 150 0.45 6.86 14.92
CA ARG A 150 1.01 7.84 15.87
C ARG A 150 2.20 8.57 15.24
N ASP A 151 3.16 7.84 14.68
CA ASP A 151 4.31 8.41 13.96
C ASP A 151 3.87 9.34 12.83
N LEU A 152 2.93 8.90 11.99
CA LEU A 152 2.40 9.73 10.91
C LEU A 152 1.73 11.02 11.43
N ALA A 153 1.02 10.93 12.55
CA ALA A 153 0.39 12.09 13.17
C ALA A 153 1.41 13.06 13.78
N GLU A 154 2.50 12.55 14.36
CA GLU A 154 3.59 13.37 14.91
C GLU A 154 4.34 14.11 13.79
N ARG A 155 4.57 13.46 12.64
CA ARG A 155 5.29 14.05 11.51
C ARG A 155 4.47 15.02 10.67
N TYR A 156 3.20 14.71 10.43
CA TYR A 156 2.36 15.43 9.45
C TYR A 156 1.11 16.08 10.05
N GLY A 157 0.87 15.89 11.35
CA GLY A 157 -0.34 16.35 12.03
C GLY A 157 -1.54 15.42 11.84
N TRP A 158 -2.48 15.50 12.79
CA TRP A 158 -3.74 14.80 12.67
C TRP A 158 -4.64 15.45 11.62
N SER A 159 -5.27 14.63 10.78
CA SER A 159 -6.18 15.09 9.73
C SER A 159 -7.37 14.14 9.55
N PRO A 160 -8.48 14.61 8.94
CA PRO A 160 -9.59 13.73 8.59
C PRO A 160 -9.17 12.57 7.69
N TRP A 161 -8.19 12.78 6.79
CA TRP A 161 -7.61 11.72 5.96
C TRP A 161 -6.91 10.65 6.79
N LEU A 162 -6.05 11.06 7.72
CA LEU A 162 -5.28 10.13 8.55
C LEU A 162 -6.19 9.31 9.47
N GLU A 163 -7.18 9.96 10.09
CA GLU A 163 -8.19 9.29 10.92
C GLU A 163 -9.00 8.27 10.11
N ASP A 164 -9.45 8.67 8.93
CA ASP A 164 -10.21 7.80 8.04
C ASP A 164 -9.36 6.62 7.55
N SER A 165 -8.06 6.85 7.30
CA SER A 165 -7.12 5.81 6.87
C SER A 165 -6.93 4.77 7.96
N LYS A 166 -6.80 5.21 9.23
CA LYS A 166 -6.71 4.32 10.38
C LYS A 166 -7.94 3.42 10.51
N LYS A 167 -9.13 4.01 10.35
CA LYS A 167 -10.41 3.27 10.40
C LYS A 167 -10.49 2.22 9.28
N ILE A 168 -10.11 2.59 8.06
CA ILE A 168 -10.09 1.66 6.93
C ILE A 168 -9.10 0.53 7.20
N THR A 169 -7.86 0.83 7.57
CA THR A 169 -6.83 -0.17 7.84
C THR A 169 -7.27 -1.18 8.92
N ARG A 170 -7.87 -0.72 10.03
CA ARG A 170 -8.41 -1.63 11.07
C ARG A 170 -9.52 -2.55 10.54
N ALA A 171 -10.37 -2.06 9.64
CA ALA A 171 -11.39 -2.87 8.99
C ALA A 171 -10.78 -3.90 8.01
N GLN A 172 -9.70 -3.53 7.32
CA GLN A 172 -8.95 -4.41 6.44
C GLN A 172 -8.24 -5.51 7.23
N VAL A 173 -7.54 -5.17 8.33
CA VAL A 173 -6.97 -6.14 9.29
C VAL A 173 -8.06 -7.14 9.71
N SER A 174 -9.20 -6.64 10.19
CA SER A 174 -10.32 -7.51 10.61
C SER A 174 -10.83 -8.43 9.49
N ARG A 175 -10.79 -7.99 8.23
CA ARG A 175 -11.19 -8.79 7.07
C ARG A 175 -10.16 -9.86 6.75
N LEU A 176 -8.87 -9.51 6.71
CA LEU A 176 -7.79 -10.47 6.49
C LEU A 176 -7.74 -11.53 7.60
N SER A 177 -7.91 -11.12 8.86
CA SER A 177 -7.91 -12.03 10.00
C SER A 177 -8.99 -13.11 9.94
N ARG A 178 -10.17 -12.80 9.36
CA ARG A 178 -11.22 -13.80 9.16
C ARG A 178 -10.82 -14.88 8.15
N VAL A 179 -10.07 -14.52 7.12
CA VAL A 179 -9.59 -15.49 6.12
C VAL A 179 -8.44 -16.31 6.69
N CYS A 180 -7.52 -15.66 7.40
CA CYS A 180 -6.32 -16.30 7.94
C CYS A 180 -6.58 -17.12 9.21
N GLY A 181 -7.76 -16.97 9.84
CA GLY A 181 -8.11 -17.71 11.06
C GLY A 181 -7.44 -17.20 12.34
N GLU A 182 -6.62 -16.16 12.25
CA GLU A 182 -5.97 -15.49 13.38
C GLU A 182 -5.83 -13.98 13.13
N ARG A 183 -5.46 -13.22 14.15
CA ARG A 183 -5.22 -11.77 14.01
C ARG A 183 -3.93 -11.52 13.22
N VAL A 184 -4.07 -11.10 11.97
CA VAL A 184 -2.91 -10.92 11.06
C VAL A 184 -1.92 -9.87 11.55
N ASP A 185 -2.38 -8.82 12.24
CA ASP A 185 -1.51 -7.79 12.80
C ASP A 185 -0.69 -8.31 13.99
N GLU A 186 -1.25 -9.19 14.80
CA GLU A 186 -0.51 -9.85 15.89
C GLU A 186 0.45 -10.92 15.35
N MET A 187 0.03 -11.67 14.32
CA MET A 187 0.87 -12.63 13.62
C MET A 187 2.11 -11.96 13.02
N VAL A 188 1.92 -10.86 12.29
CA VAL A 188 3.01 -10.09 11.69
C VAL A 188 3.95 -9.52 12.74
N LEU A 189 3.43 -8.95 13.84
CA LEU A 189 4.28 -8.45 14.93
C LEU A 189 5.06 -9.57 15.63
N ARG A 190 4.46 -10.76 15.79
CA ARG A 190 5.11 -11.91 16.41
C ARG A 190 6.23 -12.48 15.54
N GLU A 191 6.06 -12.52 14.23
CA GLU A 191 7.03 -13.15 13.31
C GLU A 191 8.07 -12.19 12.75
N LEU A 192 7.72 -10.92 12.54
CA LEU A 192 8.57 -9.93 11.87
C LEU A 192 8.82 -8.67 12.71
N GLY A 193 8.18 -8.56 13.89
CA GLY A 193 8.45 -7.49 14.84
C GLY A 193 9.88 -7.60 15.38
N SER A 194 10.52 -6.44 15.52
CA SER A 194 11.84 -6.28 16.13
C SER A 194 11.72 -5.72 17.54
#